data_AF-A0A542QNJ6-F1
#
_entry.id   AF-A0A542QNJ6-F1
#
_cell.length_a   1.000
_cell.length_b   1.000
_cell.length_c   1.000
_cell.angle_alpha   90.00
_cell.angle_beta   90.00
_cell.angle_gamma   90.00
#
_symmetry.space_group_name_H-M   'P 1'
#
loop_
_entity.id
_entity.type
_entity.pdbx_description
1 polymer ?
#
loop_
_entity_poly.entity_id
_entity_poly.type
_entity_poly.pdbx_seq_one_letter_code
_entity_poly.pdbx_strand_id
1 'polypeptide(L)' 'MPGSTTLKAGHGVDPVEHTDAVRLASVLSELNALLTVEGPNRLSDAQVSALCGGQAHHRQEFGEFIARLALDLGRKVAS' A
#
# COMPACT_ATOMS: atom_id res chain seq x y z
N MET A 1 15.71 8.38 -29.28
CA MET A 1 15.27 7.25 -28.44
C MET A 1 14.71 7.81 -27.14
N PRO A 2 13.53 7.36 -26.66
CA PRO A 2 12.99 7.81 -25.38
C PRO A 2 13.92 7.36 -24.25
N GLY A 3 14.20 8.28 -23.32
CA GLY A 3 15.09 8.05 -22.19
C GLY A 3 14.57 6.91 -21.31
N SER A 4 15.33 5.82 -21.28
CA SER A 4 15.20 4.79 -20.26
C SER A 4 15.61 5.41 -18.93
N THR A 5 14.64 5.76 -18.09
CA THR A 5 14.90 6.07 -16.69
C THR A 5 15.21 4.76 -16.00
N THR A 6 16.45 4.29 -16.16
CA THR A 6 16.98 3.20 -15.35
C THR A 6 17.15 3.79 -13.95
N LEU A 7 16.16 3.60 -13.08
CA LEU A 7 16.30 3.88 -11.65
C LEU A 7 17.39 2.92 -11.14
N LYS A 8 18.63 3.41 -11.13
CA LYS A 8 19.74 2.71 -10.51
C LYS A 8 19.36 2.46 -9.05
N ALA A 9 19.45 1.21 -8.60
CA ALA A 9 19.20 0.85 -7.21
C ALA A 9 20.09 1.74 -6.30
N GLY A 10 19.46 2.58 -5.48
CA GLY A 10 20.13 3.27 -4.37
C GLY A 10 20.38 4.78 -4.51
N HIS A 11 19.69 5.52 -5.37
CA HIS A 11 19.70 7.00 -5.31
C HIS A 11 18.30 7.56 -5.09
N GLY A 12 18.05 8.05 -3.87
CA GLY A 12 16.92 8.94 -3.57
C GLY A 12 15.84 8.41 -2.63
N VAL A 13 16.09 7.34 -1.87
CA VAL A 13 15.13 6.89 -0.84
C VAL A 13 15.78 7.12 0.51
N ASP A 14 15.32 8.14 1.23
CA ASP A 14 15.64 8.24 2.65
C ASP A 14 15.17 6.94 3.32
N PRO A 15 16.05 6.24 4.06
CA PRO A 15 15.66 5.02 4.74
C PRO A 15 14.56 5.34 5.75
N VAL A 16 13.44 4.62 5.67
CA VAL A 16 12.38 4.69 6.68
C VAL A 16 12.93 4.08 7.97
N GLU A 17 12.81 4.81 9.08
CA GLU A 17 13.18 4.28 10.39
C GLU A 17 12.40 3.00 10.70
N HIS A 18 13.03 2.03 11.36
CA HIS A 18 12.39 0.74 11.65
C HIS A 18 11.05 0.89 12.37
N THR A 19 10.96 1.83 13.33
CA THR A 19 9.72 2.15 14.04
C THR A 19 8.61 2.65 13.12
N ASP A 20 8.96 3.46 12.13
CA ASP A 20 7.98 3.96 11.15
C ASP A 20 7.62 2.89 10.13
N ALA A 21 8.55 1.99 9.79
CA ALA A 21 8.25 0.82 8.97
C ALA A 21 7.27 -0.14 9.68
N VAL A 22 7.42 -0.36 10.99
CA VAL A 22 6.49 -1.14 11.81
C VAL A 22 5.10 -0.49 11.82
N ARG A 23 5.03 0.82 12.08
CA ARG A 23 3.76 1.56 12.06
C ARG A 23 3.09 1.49 10.69
N LEU A 24 3.86 1.65 9.62
CA LEU A 24 3.35 1.55 8.26
C LEU A 24 2.82 0.14 7.96
N ALA A 25 3.50 -0.91 8.42
CA ALA A 25 3.03 -2.29 8.29
C ALA A 25 1.67 -2.49 8.99
N SER A 26 1.51 -1.96 10.20
CA SER A 26 0.22 -2.00 10.92
C SER A 26 -0.88 -1.26 10.16
N VAL A 27 -0.63 -0.04 9.69
CA VAL A 27 -1.61 0.75 8.93
C VAL A 27 -2.03 0.03 7.66
N LEU A 28 -1.08 -0.55 6.91
CA LEU A 28 -1.39 -1.29 5.68
C LEU A 28 -2.19 -2.57 5.96
N SER A 29 -1.93 -3.23 7.10
CA SER A 29 -2.70 -4.39 7.53
C SER A 29 -4.16 -4.03 7.86
N GLU A 30 -4.37 -2.95 8.61
CA GLU A 30 -5.70 -2.44 8.93
C GLU A 30 -6.45 -1.97 7.68
N LEU A 31 -5.76 -1.26 6.77
CA LEU A 31 -6.34 -0.84 5.51
C LEU A 31 -6.76 -2.04 4.65
N ASN A 32 -5.93 -3.08 4.58
CA ASN A 32 -6.30 -4.32 3.90
C ASN A 32 -7.58 -4.91 4.48
N ALA A 33 -7.67 -5.00 5.82
CA ALA A 33 -8.86 -5.52 6.49
C ALA A 33 -10.11 -4.71 6.13
N LEU A 34 -10.04 -3.37 6.14
CA LEU A 34 -11.15 -2.49 5.78
C LEU A 34 -11.57 -2.58 4.31
N LEU A 35 -10.65 -2.97 3.42
CA LEU A 35 -10.93 -3.22 2.00
C LEU A 35 -11.58 -4.58 1.76
N THR A 36 -11.21 -5.59 2.55
CA THR A 36 -11.67 -6.98 2.37
C THR A 36 -12.89 -7.35 3.21
N VAL A 37 -13.16 -6.63 4.31
CA VAL A 37 -14.28 -6.95 5.20
C VAL A 37 -15.61 -6.77 4.48
N GLU A 38 -16.52 -7.71 4.66
CA GLU A 38 -17.90 -7.57 4.19
C GLU A 38 -18.75 -6.84 5.23
N GLY A 39 -19.81 -6.18 4.78
CA GLY A 39 -20.77 -5.49 5.66
C GLY A 39 -20.53 -3.98 5.81
N PRO A 40 -21.21 -3.34 6.78
CA PRO A 40 -21.35 -1.88 6.84
C PRO A 40 -20.06 -1.15 7.23
N ASN A 41 -19.09 -1.85 7.80
CA ASN A 41 -17.80 -1.28 8.22
C ASN A 41 -16.76 -1.25 7.11
N ARG A 42 -17.08 -1.77 5.91
CA ARG A 42 -16.17 -1.77 4.77
C ARG A 42 -16.01 -0.36 4.19
N LEU A 43 -14.87 -0.10 3.55
CA LEU A 43 -14.72 1.13 2.76
C LEU A 43 -15.69 1.13 1.57
N SER A 44 -16.40 2.26 1.39
CA SER A 44 -17.23 2.53 0.21
C SER A 44 -16.36 2.79 -1.02
N ASP A 45 -16.93 2.64 -2.23
CA ASP A 45 -16.18 2.88 -3.47
C ASP A 45 -15.69 4.33 -3.59
N ALA A 46 -16.47 5.29 -3.08
CA ALA A 46 -16.07 6.69 -3.02
C ALA A 46 -14.85 6.90 -2.11
N GLN A 47 -14.80 6.23 -0.95
CA GLN A 47 -13.65 6.29 -0.04
C GLN A 47 -12.41 5.61 -0.66
N VAL A 48 -12.57 4.46 -1.32
CA VAL A 48 -11.48 3.79 -2.04
C VAL A 48 -10.95 4.68 -3.17
N SER A 49 -11.83 5.29 -3.96
CA SER A 49 -11.45 6.21 -5.03
C SER A 49 -10.72 7.44 -4.48
N ALA A 50 -11.16 8.00 -3.35
CA ALA A 50 -10.47 9.12 -2.70
C ALA A 50 -9.06 8.75 -2.23
N LEU A 51 -8.86 7.56 -1.65
CA LEU A 51 -7.53 7.05 -1.30
C LEU A 51 -6.63 6.87 -2.52
N CYS A 52 -7.22 6.56 -3.67
CA CYS A 52 -6.55 6.41 -4.97
C CYS A 52 -6.31 7.74 -5.70
N GLY A 53 -6.54 8.90 -5.06
CA GLY A 53 -6.36 10.21 -5.69
C GLY A 53 -7.37 10.48 -6.82
N GLY A 54 -8.58 9.90 -6.73
CA GLY A 54 -9.62 10.04 -7.74
C GLY A 54 -9.37 9.23 -9.02
N GLN A 55 -8.28 8.46 -9.08
CA GLN A 55 -8.09 7.48 -10.14
C GLN A 55 -9.10 6.35 -9.95
N ALA A 56 -9.76 5.96 -11.04
CA ALA A 56 -10.66 4.80 -11.05
C ALA A 56 -9.82 3.51 -11.00
N HIS A 57 -9.13 3.26 -9.89
CA HIS A 57 -8.54 1.96 -9.64
C HIS A 57 -9.67 0.98 -9.35
N HIS A 58 -9.64 -0.19 -10.01
CA HIS A 58 -10.54 -1.27 -9.66
C HIS A 58 -10.28 -1.63 -8.20
N ARG A 59 -11.31 -1.55 -7.34
CA ARG A 59 -11.23 -1.87 -5.90
C ARG A 59 -10.44 -3.15 -5.64
N GLN A 60 -10.66 -4.16 -6.48
CA GLN A 60 -9.96 -5.43 -6.40
C GLN A 60 -8.45 -5.29 -6.62
N GLU A 61 -8.02 -4.58 -7.67
CA GLU A 61 -6.61 -4.35 -7.96
C GLU A 61 -5.92 -3.57 -6.83
N PHE A 62 -6.59 -2.54 -6.31
CA PHE A 62 -6.10 -1.80 -5.15
C PHE A 62 -5.99 -2.68 -3.90
N GLY A 63 -7.01 -3.50 -3.63
CA GLY A 63 -7.00 -4.46 -2.52
C GLY A 63 -5.86 -5.46 -2.64
N GLU A 64 -5.65 -6.06 -3.81
CA GLU A 64 -4.56 -7.00 -4.07
C GLU A 64 -3.17 -6.35 -3.94
N PHE A 65 -3.05 -5.08 -4.33
CA PHE A 65 -1.83 -4.31 -4.13
C PHE A 65 -1.54 -4.08 -2.64
N ILE A 66 -2.52 -3.58 -1.88
CA ILE A 66 -2.39 -3.33 -0.44
C ILE A 66 -2.09 -4.64 0.33
N ALA A 67 -2.76 -5.74 -0.01
CA ALA A 67 -2.54 -7.05 0.62
C ALA A 67 -1.08 -7.52 0.44
N ARG A 68 -0.54 -7.43 -0.78
CA ARG A 68 0.85 -7.83 -1.07
C ARG A 68 1.85 -6.95 -0.34
N LEU A 69 1.61 -5.64 -0.31
CA LEU A 69 2.51 -4.68 0.34
C LEU A 69 2.53 -4.87 1.86
N ALA A 70 1.36 -5.04 2.48
CA ALA A 70 1.25 -5.31 3.91
C ALA A 70 2.02 -6.58 4.32
N LEU A 71 1.91 -7.65 3.52
CA LEU A 71 2.61 -8.90 3.76
C LEU A 71 4.13 -8.75 3.62
N ASP A 72 4.61 -8.13 2.54
CA ASP A 72 6.05 -7.95 2.30
C ASP A 72 6.69 -7.05 3.37
N LEU A 73 6.05 -5.92 3.70
CA LEU A 73 6.56 -5.02 4.72
C LEU A 73 6.51 -5.67 6.10
N GLY A 74 5.42 -6.36 6.44
CA GLY A 74 5.28 -7.11 7.70
C GLY A 74 6.39 -8.15 7.89
N ARG A 75 6.78 -8.86 6.82
CA ARG A 75 7.91 -9.80 6.87
C ARG A 75 9.25 -9.10 7.10
N LYS A 76 9.47 -7.94 6.49
CA LYS A 76 10.73 -7.18 6.58
C LYS A 76 10.94 -6.51 7.94
N VAL A 77 9.86 -6.17 8.64
CA VAL A 77 9.95 -5.56 9.98
C VAL A 77 9.98 -6.59 11.11
N ALA A 78 9.64 -7.86 10.82
CA ALA A 78 9.68 -8.96 11.78
C ALA A 78 11.03 -9.70 11.82
N SER A 79 11.91 -9.47 10.83
CA SER A 79 13.27 -10.01 10.74
C SER A 79 14.29 -9.09 11.39
#